data_AF-A0A7C2U218-F1
#
_entry.id   AF-A0A7C2U218-F1
#
_cell.length_a   1.000
_cell.length_b   1.000
_cell.length_c   1.000
_cell.angle_alpha   90.00
_cell.angle_beta   90.00
_cell.angle_gamma   90.00
#
_symmetry.space_group_name_H-M   'P 1'
#
loop_
_entity.id
_entity.type
_entity.pdbx_description
1 polymer ?
#
loop_
_entity_poly.entity_id
_entity_poly.type
_entity_poly.pdbx_seq_one_letter_code
_entity_poly.pdbx_strand_id
1 'polypeptide(L)'
;MGRSKLSKFSKAGFMEQLICHLVGDYVLQTNWMVRHKHEKISVAAVHALTYVLPFMLITRSAPALAIIFVTHTLIDHFRLARHLIRLRNWCWTDNGFPEETPSHIAQAVSIVVDNTLHLLINFLAIRYFG
;
A
#
# COMPACT_ATOMS: atom_id res chain seq x y z
N MET A 1 8.08 40.14 16.71
CA MET A 1 8.27 39.02 17.65
C MET A 1 6.99 38.21 17.67
N GLY A 2 7.00 36.95 17.23
CA GLY A 2 5.79 36.11 17.20
C GLY A 2 5.59 35.18 16.00
N ARG A 3 6.64 34.83 15.21
CA ARG A 3 6.61 33.59 14.40
C ARG A 3 6.81 32.39 15.35
N SER A 4 5.81 32.05 16.14
CA SER A 4 5.90 30.87 16.99
C SER A 4 4.50 30.45 17.44
N LYS A 5 3.97 29.42 16.75
CA LYS A 5 2.91 28.47 17.15
C LYS A 5 1.94 28.18 16.00
N LEU A 6 2.42 27.68 14.86
CA LEU A 6 1.59 26.97 13.87
C LEU A 6 2.47 26.29 12.81
N SER A 7 3.29 25.30 13.21
CA SER A 7 3.96 24.41 12.24
C SER A 7 4.43 23.08 12.85
N LYS A 8 3.64 22.48 13.76
CA LYS A 8 3.98 21.17 14.37
C LYS A 8 3.26 19.96 13.74
N PHE A 9 2.63 20.15 12.59
CA PHE A 9 2.36 19.06 11.66
C PHE A 9 3.26 19.28 10.45
N SER A 10 4.53 18.91 10.61
CA SER A 10 5.37 18.67 9.44
C SER A 10 4.61 17.66 8.60
N LYS A 11 4.30 18.00 7.34
CA LYS A 11 3.90 16.98 6.37
C LYS A 11 4.94 15.87 6.50
N ALA A 12 4.50 14.64 6.73
CA ALA A 12 5.39 13.51 6.87
C ALA A 12 6.35 13.50 5.67
N GLY A 13 7.66 13.50 5.92
CA GLY A 13 8.63 13.41 4.86
C GLY A 13 8.46 12.09 4.10
N PHE A 14 9.05 12.05 2.90
CA PHE A 14 8.99 10.88 2.03
C PHE A 14 9.52 9.61 2.73
N MET A 15 10.58 9.75 3.54
CA MET A 15 11.20 8.64 4.25
C MET A 15 10.30 8.06 5.33
N GLU A 16 9.55 8.90 6.06
CA GLU A 16 8.63 8.49 7.11
C GLU A 16 7.47 7.68 6.54
N GLN A 17 6.93 8.10 5.40
CA GLN A 17 5.87 7.36 4.71
C GLN A 17 6.37 6.01 4.19
N LEU A 18 7.59 5.96 3.64
CA LEU A 18 8.22 4.73 3.19
C LEU A 18 8.43 3.75 4.35
N ILE A 19 8.96 4.21 5.48
CA ILE A 19 9.16 3.37 6.67
C ILE A 19 7.80 2.86 7.20
N CYS A 20 6.78 3.72 7.28
CA CYS A 20 5.44 3.31 7.71
C CYS A 20 4.86 2.21 6.80
N HIS A 21 5.01 2.37 5.49
CA HIS A 21 4.59 1.36 4.51
C HIS A 21 5.34 0.04 4.71
N LEU A 22 6.67 0.06 4.80
CA LEU A 22 7.47 -1.15 4.95
C LEU A 22 7.15 -1.90 6.26
N VAL A 23 6.99 -1.16 7.37
CA VAL A 23 6.60 -1.75 8.66
C VAL A 23 5.19 -2.35 8.57
N GLY A 24 4.23 -1.61 8.00
CA GLY A 24 2.86 -2.08 7.85
C GLY A 24 2.74 -3.34 6.98
N ASP A 25 3.39 -3.34 5.83
CA ASP A 25 3.19 -4.35 4.78
C ASP A 25 4.07 -5.60 4.95
N TYR A 26 5.31 -5.42 5.42
CA TYR A 26 6.26 -6.54 5.56
C TYR A 26 6.46 -7.01 7.00
N VAL A 27 6.53 -6.08 7.96
CA VAL A 27 6.88 -6.44 9.35
C VAL A 27 5.66 -6.89 10.14
N LEU A 28 4.54 -6.18 10.01
CA LEU A 28 3.30 -6.49 10.74
C LEU A 28 2.43 -7.53 10.03
N GLN A 29 2.66 -7.78 8.74
CA GLN A 29 1.92 -8.77 7.99
C GLN A 29 2.29 -10.19 8.43
N THR A 30 1.27 -10.99 8.72
CA THR A 30 1.43 -12.39 9.16
C THR A 30 1.25 -13.37 8.00
N ASN A 31 1.76 -14.60 8.16
CA ASN A 31 1.53 -15.69 7.19
C ASN A 31 0.03 -15.95 6.94
N TRP A 32 -0.82 -15.80 7.96
CA TRP A 32 -2.27 -15.92 7.79
C TRP A 32 -2.84 -14.84 6.87
N MET A 33 -2.39 -13.59 7.00
CA MET A 33 -2.82 -12.50 6.11
C MET A 33 -2.41 -12.76 4.67
N VAL A 34 -1.13 -13.09 4.43
CA VAL A 34 -0.59 -13.35 3.08
C VAL A 34 -1.40 -14.42 2.35
N ARG A 35 -1.74 -15.51 3.05
CA ARG A 35 -2.42 -16.65 2.43
C ARG A 35 -3.89 -16.39 2.10
N HIS A 36 -4.56 -15.48 2.80
CA HIS A 36 -6.02 -15.36 2.70
C HIS A 36 -6.53 -13.97 2.29
N LYS A 37 -5.68 -12.91 2.25
CA LYS A 37 -6.11 -11.55 1.90
C LYS A 37 -6.74 -11.45 0.50
N HIS A 38 -6.27 -12.27 -0.43
CA HIS A 38 -6.81 -12.34 -1.79
C HIS A 38 -8.16 -13.08 -1.89
N GLU A 39 -8.48 -13.95 -0.91
CA GLU A 39 -9.68 -14.78 -0.93
C GLU A 39 -10.82 -14.17 -0.10
N LYS A 40 -10.47 -13.49 1.00
CA LYS A 40 -11.41 -12.95 1.97
C LYS A 40 -11.12 -11.48 2.21
N ILE A 41 -12.04 -10.61 1.79
CA ILE A 41 -11.90 -9.16 1.99
C ILE A 41 -11.77 -8.76 3.46
N SER A 42 -12.38 -9.55 4.37
CA SER A 42 -12.21 -9.35 5.82
C SER A 42 -10.76 -9.53 6.27
N VAL A 43 -10.01 -10.45 5.67
CA VAL A 43 -8.58 -10.63 5.96
C VAL A 43 -7.76 -9.48 5.38
N ALA A 44 -8.06 -9.04 4.15
CA ALA A 44 -7.44 -7.85 3.57
C ALA A 44 -7.71 -6.59 4.42
N ALA A 45 -8.91 -6.44 4.97
CA ALA A 45 -9.25 -5.36 5.87
C ALA A 45 -8.48 -5.45 7.20
N VAL A 46 -8.33 -6.64 7.79
CA VAL A 46 -7.50 -6.80 9.01
C VAL A 46 -6.04 -6.45 8.73
N HIS A 47 -5.50 -6.86 7.59
CA HIS A 47 -4.16 -6.45 7.17
C HIS A 47 -4.05 -4.94 6.97
N ALA A 48 -5.00 -4.31 6.25
CA ALA A 48 -5.04 -2.87 6.07
C ALA A 48 -5.17 -2.09 7.39
N LEU A 49 -5.91 -2.62 8.37
CA LEU A 49 -5.98 -2.04 9.73
C LEU A 49 -4.61 -2.05 10.40
N THR A 50 -3.90 -3.18 10.39
CA THR A 50 -2.54 -3.26 10.96
C THR A 50 -1.55 -2.39 10.21
N TYR A 51 -1.72 -2.28 8.88
CA TYR A 51 -0.91 -1.46 8.00
C TYR A 51 -1.07 0.04 8.28
N VAL A 52 -2.25 0.51 8.69
CA VAL A 52 -2.51 1.92 9.01
C VAL A 52 -1.89 2.34 10.35
N LEU A 53 -1.60 1.41 11.28
CA LEU A 53 -1.11 1.75 12.61
C LEU A 53 0.18 2.60 12.61
N PRO A 54 1.24 2.27 11.82
CA PRO A 54 2.42 3.14 11.70
C PRO A 54 2.08 4.54 11.17
N PHE A 55 1.11 4.66 10.25
CA PHE A 55 0.69 5.94 9.66
C PHE A 55 0.03 6.90 10.67
N MET A 56 -0.52 6.38 11.77
CA MET A 56 -1.07 7.21 12.85
C MET A 56 -0.01 8.02 13.62
N LEU A 57 1.27 7.69 13.45
CA LEU A 57 2.40 8.45 13.99
C LEU A 57 2.70 9.71 13.17
N ILE A 58 2.28 9.74 11.90
CA ILE A 58 2.66 10.80 10.95
C ILE A 58 1.49 11.66 10.47
N THR A 59 0.24 11.17 10.58
CA THR A 59 -0.97 11.99 10.39
C THR A 59 -2.09 11.56 11.35
N ARG A 60 -2.93 12.52 11.75
CA ARG A 60 -4.17 12.30 12.50
C ARG A 60 -5.43 12.62 11.69
N SER A 61 -5.26 12.92 10.40
CA SER A 61 -6.37 13.22 9.52
C SER A 61 -7.19 11.96 9.23
N ALA A 62 -8.43 11.94 9.71
CA ALA A 62 -9.35 10.83 9.45
C ALA A 62 -9.57 10.56 7.96
N PRO A 63 -9.77 11.58 7.09
CA PRO A 63 -9.82 11.37 5.64
C PRO A 63 -8.58 10.68 5.06
N ALA A 64 -7.37 11.11 5.42
CA ALA A 64 -6.14 10.51 4.91
C ALA A 64 -6.00 9.05 5.33
N LEU A 65 -6.23 8.75 6.62
CA LEU A 65 -6.16 7.39 7.16
C LEU A 65 -7.25 6.49 6.55
N ALA A 66 -8.46 7.01 6.33
CA ALA A 66 -9.54 6.28 5.69
C ALA A 66 -9.22 5.95 4.22
N ILE A 67 -8.64 6.90 3.47
CA ILE A 67 -8.20 6.64 2.09
C ILE A 67 -7.17 5.52 2.09
N ILE A 68 -6.10 5.65 2.89
CA ILE A 68 -5.04 4.63 2.99
C ILE A 68 -5.63 3.25 3.30
N PHE A 69 -6.49 3.17 4.32
CA PHE A 69 -7.15 1.94 4.73
C PHE A 69 -7.95 1.28 3.59
N VAL A 70 -8.87 2.06 2.99
CA VAL A 70 -9.78 1.55 1.96
C VAL A 70 -8.99 1.13 0.73
N THR A 71 -8.08 1.97 0.25
CA THR A 71 -7.31 1.64 -0.97
C THR A 71 -6.40 0.45 -0.76
N HIS A 72 -5.78 0.31 0.43
CA HIS A 72 -4.94 -0.86 0.74
C HIS A 72 -5.77 -2.15 0.71
N THR A 73 -6.95 -2.13 1.34
CA THR A 73 -7.87 -3.27 1.34
C THR A 73 -8.26 -3.68 -0.09
N LEU A 74 -8.60 -2.71 -0.95
CA LEU A 74 -9.04 -2.97 -2.31
C LEU A 74 -7.89 -3.42 -3.23
N ILE A 75 -6.72 -2.79 -3.14
CA ILE A 75 -5.54 -3.17 -3.93
C ILE A 75 -5.18 -4.62 -3.68
N ASP A 76 -5.07 -5.01 -2.40
CA ASP A 76 -4.70 -6.35 -2.00
C ASP A 76 -5.75 -7.36 -2.42
N HIS A 77 -7.02 -7.12 -2.04
CA HIS A 77 -8.07 -8.10 -2.25
C HIS A 77 -8.31 -8.38 -3.74
N PHE A 78 -8.37 -7.31 -4.55
CA PHE A 78 -8.58 -7.44 -5.99
C PHE A 78 -7.29 -7.64 -6.78
N ARG A 79 -6.13 -7.67 -6.13
CA ARG A 79 -4.82 -7.86 -6.75
C ARG A 79 -4.59 -6.86 -7.89
N LEU A 80 -4.86 -5.58 -7.64
CA LEU A 80 -4.88 -4.55 -8.69
C LEU A 80 -3.54 -4.45 -9.44
N ALA A 81 -2.40 -4.71 -8.78
CA ALA A 81 -1.10 -4.79 -9.43
C ALA A 81 -1.07 -5.79 -10.58
N ARG A 82 -1.70 -6.96 -10.42
CA ARG A 82 -1.83 -7.97 -11.48
C ARG A 82 -2.57 -7.41 -12.69
N HIS A 83 -3.68 -6.71 -12.46
CA HIS A 83 -4.47 -6.12 -13.54
C HIS A 83 -3.68 -5.05 -14.31
N LEU A 84 -2.91 -4.22 -13.60
CA LEU A 84 -2.02 -3.25 -14.23
C LEU A 84 -0.89 -3.90 -15.03
N ILE A 85 -0.32 -4.99 -14.52
CA ILE A 85 0.72 -5.75 -15.23
C ILE A 85 0.14 -6.36 -16.51
N ARG A 86 -1.04 -7.00 -16.44
CA ARG A 86 -1.74 -7.55 -17.61
C ARG A 86 -1.95 -6.50 -18.69
N LEU A 87 -2.43 -5.32 -18.29
CA LEU A 87 -2.67 -4.21 -19.20
C LEU A 87 -1.38 -3.69 -19.81
N ARG A 88 -0.35 -3.43 -18.99
CA ARG A 88 0.95 -2.92 -19.41
C ARG A 88 1.64 -3.87 -20.41
N ASN A 89 1.62 -5.16 -20.12
CA ASN A 89 2.28 -6.19 -20.92
C ASN A 89 1.41 -6.68 -22.08
N TRP A 90 0.15 -6.21 -22.17
CA TRP A 90 -0.85 -6.75 -23.08
C TRP A 90 -0.95 -8.28 -23.03
N CYS A 91 -0.86 -8.85 -21.82
CA CYS A 91 -0.78 -10.28 -21.57
C CYS A 91 -1.83 -10.69 -20.55
N TRP A 92 -2.76 -11.56 -20.92
CA TRP A 92 -3.96 -11.88 -20.12
C TRP A 92 -3.85 -13.20 -19.34
N THR A 93 -2.63 -13.69 -19.09
CA THR A 93 -2.33 -14.85 -18.23
C THR A 93 -2.62 -14.57 -16.75
N ASP A 94 -2.56 -15.56 -15.86
CA ASP A 94 -2.89 -15.36 -14.43
C ASP A 94 -2.05 -14.25 -13.77
N ASN A 95 -0.76 -14.16 -14.05
CA ASN A 95 0.15 -13.17 -13.47
C ASN A 95 0.44 -11.96 -14.39
N GLY A 96 -0.06 -11.97 -15.63
CA GLY A 96 0.19 -10.90 -16.61
C GLY A 96 1.58 -10.95 -17.27
N PHE A 97 2.25 -12.09 -17.20
CA PHE A 97 3.52 -12.36 -17.87
C PHE A 97 3.38 -13.53 -18.87
N PRO A 98 4.19 -13.55 -19.94
CA PRO A 98 4.32 -14.73 -20.80
C PRO A 98 4.74 -15.98 -20.00
N GLU A 99 4.34 -17.17 -20.45
CA GLU A 99 4.57 -18.43 -19.74
C GLU A 99 6.07 -18.77 -19.58
N GLU A 100 6.90 -18.29 -20.51
CA GLU A 100 8.36 -18.41 -20.47
C GLU A 100 9.02 -17.54 -19.38
N THR A 101 8.30 -16.60 -18.77
CA THR A 101 8.85 -15.73 -17.74
C THR A 101 9.12 -16.54 -16.46
N PRO A 102 10.37 -16.55 -15.95
CA PRO A 102 10.68 -17.25 -14.72
C PRO A 102 9.83 -16.75 -13.55
N SER A 103 9.24 -17.69 -12.79
CA SER A 103 8.23 -17.37 -11.77
C SER A 103 8.72 -16.40 -10.69
N HIS A 104 9.99 -16.49 -10.28
CA HIS A 104 10.60 -15.59 -9.31
C HIS A 104 10.73 -14.15 -9.83
N ILE A 105 10.97 -13.96 -11.12
CA ILE A 105 11.02 -12.63 -11.76
C ILE A 105 9.61 -12.04 -11.83
N ALA A 106 8.64 -12.82 -12.29
CA ALA A 106 7.23 -12.38 -12.32
C ALA A 106 6.74 -11.97 -10.92
N GLN A 107 7.09 -12.76 -9.88
CA GLN A 107 6.77 -12.44 -8.49
C GLN A 107 7.47 -11.17 -8.01
N ALA A 108 8.79 -11.02 -8.23
CA ALA A 108 9.54 -9.84 -7.82
C ALA A 108 8.97 -8.55 -8.45
N VAL A 109 8.69 -8.57 -9.76
CA VAL A 109 8.08 -7.42 -10.44
C VAL A 109 6.67 -7.16 -9.91
N SER A 110 5.88 -8.20 -9.65
CA SER A 110 4.53 -8.05 -9.08
C SER A 110 4.57 -7.35 -7.72
N ILE A 111 5.49 -7.76 -6.83
CA ILE A 111 5.69 -7.13 -5.52
C ILE A 111 6.05 -5.65 -5.68
N VAL A 112 6.99 -5.33 -6.57
CA VAL A 112 7.42 -3.93 -6.80
C VAL A 112 6.28 -3.07 -7.33
N VAL A 113 5.49 -3.57 -8.29
CA VAL A 113 4.34 -2.84 -8.84
C VAL A 113 3.29 -2.60 -7.76
N ASP A 114 2.96 -3.63 -6.99
CA ASP A 114 2.01 -3.57 -5.89
C ASP A 114 2.40 -2.51 -4.86
N ASN A 115 3.63 -2.59 -4.35
CA ASN A 115 4.17 -1.64 -3.37
C ASN A 115 4.21 -0.21 -3.91
N THR A 116 4.52 -0.04 -5.20
CA THR A 116 4.51 1.28 -5.84
C THR A 116 3.10 1.90 -5.83
N LEU A 117 2.05 1.11 -6.03
CA LEU A 117 0.67 1.60 -5.93
C LEU A 117 0.34 2.06 -4.52
N HIS A 118 0.68 1.26 -3.51
CA HIS A 118 0.47 1.63 -2.11
C HIS A 118 1.19 2.92 -1.74
N LEU A 119 2.48 3.02 -2.06
CA LEU A 119 3.30 4.21 -1.80
C LEU A 119 2.74 5.46 -2.51
N LEU A 120 2.34 5.33 -3.78
CA LEU A 120 1.74 6.43 -4.52
C LEU A 120 0.46 6.93 -3.85
N ILE A 121 -0.42 6.03 -3.44
CA ILE A 121 -1.68 6.41 -2.81
C ILE A 121 -1.44 6.98 -1.41
N ASN A 122 -0.55 6.41 -0.60
CA ASN A 122 -0.19 6.98 0.70
C ASN A 122 0.29 8.42 0.54
N PHE A 123 1.18 8.65 -0.43
CA PHE A 123 1.71 9.98 -0.74
C PHE A 123 0.58 10.94 -1.09
N LEU A 124 -0.32 10.57 -2.01
CA LEU A 124 -1.45 11.41 -2.40
C LEU A 124 -2.41 11.67 -1.22
N ALA A 125 -2.74 10.63 -0.45
CA ALA A 125 -3.62 10.71 0.71
C ALA A 125 -3.09 11.72 1.73
N ILE A 126 -1.82 11.59 2.13
CA ILE A 126 -1.21 12.49 3.12
C ILE A 126 -0.99 13.88 2.52
N ARG A 127 -0.60 13.99 1.24
CA ARG A 127 -0.28 15.27 0.61
C ARG A 127 -1.51 16.18 0.44
N TYR A 128 -2.68 15.61 0.19
CA TYR A 128 -3.90 16.34 -0.14
C TYR A 128 -4.96 16.30 0.96
N PHE A 129 -4.95 15.27 1.81
CA PHE A 129 -5.95 15.10 2.87
C PHE A 129 -5.32 15.04 4.27
N GLY A 130 -4.00 15.02 4.39
CA GLY A 130 -3.26 14.79 5.66
C GLY A 130 -2.95 16.01 6.50
#